data_AF-A0A932B597-F1
#
_entry.id   AF-A0A932B597-F1
#
_cell.length_a   1.000
_cell.length_b   1.000
_cell.length_c   1.000
_cell.angle_alpha   90.00
_cell.angle_beta   90.00
_cell.angle_gamma   90.00
#
_symmetry.space_group_name_H-M   'P 1'
#
loop_
_entity.id
_entity.type
_entity.pdbx_description
1 polymer ?
#
loop_
_entity_poly.entity_id
_entity_poly.type
_entity_poly.pdbx_seq_one_letter_code
_entity_poly.pdbx_strand_id
1 'polypeptide(L)'
;LLLMDVGGTMDDHVHRVEEMFSAAKSEFKHLEFYYFHNCVYDFMWRNNHRRYTEKIPTWDIIRKYNKDYKLIFVGDATMSPYEILQPGGSVEYNNEEPGAEWVSRLTHAFPNFVWINPEPQGVWNYRQSVSIMQQLMGGRMYPMTLQGLEAAMRLLSK
;
A
#
# COMPACT_ATOMS: atom_id res chain seq x y z
N LEU A 1 4.64 9.39 -0.60
CA LEU A 1 3.44 8.81 -1.23
C LEU A 1 2.80 7.89 -0.22
N LEU A 2 1.55 8.15 0.15
CA LEU A 2 0.75 7.24 0.97
C LEU A 2 -0.22 6.52 0.05
N LEU A 3 -0.09 5.20 -0.03
CA LEU A 3 -0.97 4.31 -0.80
C LEU A 3 -1.82 3.54 0.20
N MET A 4 -3.14 3.71 0.15
CA MET A 4 -4.06 3.15 1.12
C MET A 4 -4.98 2.14 0.48
N ASP A 5 -5.04 0.97 1.07
CA ASP A 5 -5.96 -0.09 0.68
C ASP A 5 -7.39 0.25 1.11
N VAL A 6 -8.34 0.02 0.20
CA VAL A 6 -9.79 0.21 0.36
C VAL A 6 -10.57 -1.07 0.06
N GLY A 7 -9.92 -2.23 0.16
CA GLY A 7 -10.59 -3.52 0.21
C GLY A 7 -11.53 -3.65 1.40
N GLY A 8 -12.60 -4.43 1.29
CA GLY A 8 -13.69 -4.43 2.27
C GLY A 8 -13.29 -4.74 3.73
N THR A 9 -12.16 -5.42 3.96
CA THR A 9 -11.62 -5.67 5.30
C THR A 9 -10.90 -4.46 5.91
N MET A 10 -10.61 -3.44 5.10
CA MET A 10 -9.98 -2.18 5.53
C MET A 10 -10.98 -1.13 5.99
N ASP A 11 -12.29 -1.28 5.75
CA ASP A 11 -13.30 -0.25 6.04
C ASP A 11 -13.24 0.25 7.51
N ASP A 12 -13.01 -0.66 8.47
CA ASP A 12 -12.88 -0.35 9.90
C ASP A 12 -11.53 0.34 10.28
N HIS A 13 -10.59 0.38 9.34
CA HIS A 13 -9.24 0.90 9.51
C HIS A 13 -9.01 2.20 8.74
N VAL A 14 -9.65 2.41 7.59
CA VAL A 14 -9.42 3.57 6.70
C VAL A 14 -9.52 4.89 7.47
N HIS A 15 -10.59 5.11 8.23
CA HIS A 15 -10.80 6.39 8.91
C HIS A 15 -9.68 6.71 9.92
N ARG A 16 -9.26 5.74 10.73
CA ARG A 16 -8.19 5.91 11.70
C ARG A 16 -6.84 6.15 11.03
N VAL A 17 -6.57 5.47 9.92
CA VAL A 17 -5.36 5.67 9.12
C VAL A 17 -5.33 7.08 8.54
N GLU A 18 -6.43 7.51 7.93
CA GLU A 18 -6.57 8.85 7.37
C GLU A 18 -6.37 9.93 8.42
N GLU A 19 -7.00 9.80 9.59
CA GLU A 19 -6.83 10.72 10.71
C GLU A 19 -5.37 10.78 11.18
N MET A 20 -4.72 9.62 11.37
CA MET A 20 -3.34 9.55 11.83
C MET A 20 -2.37 10.23 10.85
N PHE A 21 -2.48 9.95 9.55
CA PHE A 21 -1.61 10.56 8.55
C PHE A 21 -1.97 12.02 8.24
N SER A 22 -3.24 12.41 8.43
CA SER A 22 -3.64 13.82 8.37
C SER A 22 -3.09 14.61 9.55
N ALA A 23 -3.08 14.03 10.75
CA ALA A 23 -2.46 14.63 11.94
C ALA A 23 -0.95 14.72 11.80
N ALA A 24 -0.30 13.73 11.18
CA ALA A 24 1.13 13.73 10.91
C ALA A 24 1.52 14.55 9.67
N LYS A 25 0.57 15.18 8.96
CA LYS A 25 0.82 15.90 7.71
C LYS A 25 1.82 17.04 7.87
N SER A 26 1.89 17.68 9.04
CA SER A 26 2.87 18.74 9.35
C SER A 26 4.32 18.25 9.30
N GLU A 27 4.55 16.97 9.56
CA GLU A 27 5.89 16.36 9.52
C GLU A 27 6.36 16.07 8.09
N PHE A 28 5.46 16.10 7.11
CA PHE A 28 5.76 15.81 5.71
C PHE A 28 5.66 17.07 4.86
N LYS A 29 6.79 17.50 4.26
CA LYS A 29 6.82 18.67 3.34
C LYS A 29 5.79 18.53 2.20
N HIS A 30 5.70 17.34 1.62
CA HIS A 30 4.75 17.02 0.55
C HIS A 30 4.17 15.62 0.77
N LEU A 31 2.91 15.56 1.19
CA LEU A 31 2.17 14.31 1.37
C LEU A 31 1.10 14.16 0.29
N GLU A 32 1.22 13.09 -0.49
CA GLU A 32 0.33 12.76 -1.61
C GLU A 32 -0.33 11.42 -1.33
N PHE A 33 -1.65 11.40 -1.41
CA PHE A 33 -2.49 10.24 -1.10
C PHE A 33 -3.04 9.61 -2.38
N TYR A 34 -3.03 8.28 -2.41
CA TYR A 34 -3.68 7.46 -3.42
C TYR A 34 -4.28 6.22 -2.76
N TYR A 35 -5.29 5.64 -3.42
CA TYR A 35 -5.98 4.43 -2.98
C TYR A 35 -5.78 3.30 -3.98
N PHE A 36 -5.77 2.06 -3.50
CA PHE A 36 -5.79 0.81 -4.28
C PHE A 36 -6.70 -0.22 -3.60
N HIS A 37 -7.10 -1.29 -4.29
CA HIS A 37 -8.04 -2.30 -3.75
C HIS A 37 -7.33 -3.64 -3.65
N ASN A 38 -7.08 -4.10 -2.42
CA ASN A 38 -6.35 -5.30 -2.02
C ASN A 38 -4.88 -5.31 -2.45
N CYS A 39 -4.60 -5.25 -3.75
CA CYS A 39 -3.26 -5.12 -4.31
C CYS A 39 -3.17 -3.92 -5.27
N VAL A 40 -1.94 -3.48 -5.54
CA VAL A 40 -1.70 -2.46 -6.56
C VAL A 40 -1.60 -3.11 -7.93
N TYR A 41 -2.23 -2.48 -8.92
CA TYR A 41 -2.24 -2.91 -10.31
C TYR A 41 -2.01 -1.72 -11.26
N ASP A 42 -2.69 -1.72 -12.41
CA ASP A 42 -2.60 -0.74 -13.48
C ASP A 42 -3.10 0.66 -13.09
N PHE A 43 -4.01 0.74 -12.12
CA PHE A 43 -4.66 1.98 -11.71
C PHE A 43 -4.73 2.17 -10.19
N MET A 44 -4.67 3.42 -9.78
CA MET A 44 -4.96 3.91 -8.42
C MET A 44 -5.96 5.06 -8.48
N TRP A 45 -6.43 5.50 -7.31
CA TRP A 45 -7.45 6.55 -7.20
C TRP A 45 -7.05 7.65 -6.23
N ARG A 46 -7.56 8.87 -6.44
CA ARG A 46 -7.42 9.98 -5.47
C ARG A 46 -8.56 10.05 -4.47
N ASN A 47 -9.70 9.45 -4.81
CA ASN A 47 -10.91 9.50 -4.02
C ASN A 47 -11.57 8.12 -4.07
N ASN A 48 -11.69 7.47 -2.92
CA ASN A 48 -12.30 6.14 -2.81
C ASN A 48 -13.74 6.12 -3.36
N HIS A 49 -14.55 7.15 -3.06
CA HIS A 49 -15.94 7.26 -3.54
C HIS A 49 -16.05 7.40 -5.07
N ARG A 50 -14.98 7.82 -5.75
CA ARG A 50 -14.94 8.02 -7.21
C ARG A 50 -14.04 7.01 -7.92
N ARG A 51 -13.71 5.88 -7.27
CA ARG A 51 -12.78 4.88 -7.82
C ARG A 51 -13.20 4.32 -9.20
N TYR A 52 -14.50 4.29 -9.49
CA TYR A 52 -15.01 3.83 -10.77
C TYR A 52 -14.89 4.85 -11.91
N THR A 53 -14.75 6.14 -11.59
CA THR A 53 -14.78 7.24 -12.58
C THR A 53 -13.44 7.95 -12.74
N GLU A 54 -12.60 7.99 -11.70
CA GLU A 54 -11.34 8.72 -11.69
C GLU A 54 -10.14 7.78 -11.50
N LYS A 55 -9.83 6.98 -12.53
CA LYS A 55 -8.65 6.08 -12.55
C LYS A 55 -7.39 6.84 -12.95
N ILE A 56 -6.33 6.69 -12.17
CA ILE A 56 -4.99 7.22 -12.47
C ILE A 56 -4.08 6.04 -12.79
N PRO A 57 -3.46 5.99 -13.98
CA PRO A 57 -2.49 4.95 -14.29
C PRO A 57 -1.34 4.93 -13.28
N THR A 58 -1.02 3.77 -12.73
CA THR A 58 0.09 3.60 -11.77
C THR A 58 1.41 4.03 -12.38
N TRP A 59 1.59 3.81 -13.68
CA TRP A 59 2.72 4.31 -14.44
C TRP A 59 2.87 5.84 -14.43
N ASP A 60 1.76 6.59 -14.44
CA ASP A 60 1.81 8.05 -14.35
C ASP A 60 2.28 8.50 -12.97
N ILE A 61 1.90 7.78 -11.92
CA ILE A 61 2.39 8.04 -10.55
C ILE A 61 3.90 7.77 -10.47
N ILE A 62 4.35 6.62 -10.98
CA ILE A 62 5.78 6.27 -11.02
C ILE A 62 6.61 7.32 -11.78
N ARG A 63 6.09 7.84 -12.90
CA ARG A 63 6.79 8.87 -13.71
C ARG A 63 6.74 10.26 -13.10
N LYS A 64 5.67 10.59 -12.36
CA LYS A 64 5.44 11.93 -11.81
C LYS A 64 6.36 12.25 -10.64
N TYR A 65 6.69 11.26 -9.82
CA TYR A 65 7.46 11.44 -8.60
C TYR A 65 8.88 10.88 -8.75
N ASN A 66 9.86 11.56 -8.16
CA ASN A 66 11.25 11.10 -8.20
C ASN A 66 11.53 10.07 -7.08
N LYS A 67 12.71 9.44 -7.14
CA LYS A 67 13.16 8.41 -6.18
C LYS A 67 13.33 8.90 -4.73
N ASP A 68 13.33 10.21 -4.50
CA ASP A 68 13.52 10.77 -3.15
C ASP A 68 12.21 10.74 -2.35
N TYR A 69 11.06 10.53 -3.03
CA TYR A 69 9.80 10.29 -2.36
C TYR A 69 9.86 8.99 -1.54
N LYS A 70 9.36 9.07 -0.31
CA LYS A 70 9.17 7.93 0.58
C LYS A 70 7.82 7.27 0.28
N LEU A 71 7.78 5.96 0.10
CA LEU A 71 6.59 5.20 -0.24
C LEU A 71 6.05 4.45 0.98
N ILE A 72 4.80 4.72 1.34
CA ILE A 72 4.15 4.07 2.49
C ILE A 72 2.90 3.40 1.95
N PHE A 73 2.84 2.08 2.05
CA PHE A 73 1.61 1.34 1.86
C PHE A 73 0.90 1.20 3.20
N VAL A 74 -0.42 1.28 3.20
CA VAL A 74 -1.25 0.96 4.38
C VAL A 74 -2.36 0.03 3.93
N GLY A 75 -2.39 -1.17 4.49
CA GLY A 75 -3.37 -2.19 4.13
C GLY A 75 -3.20 -3.44 4.98
N ASP A 76 -4.27 -4.19 5.18
CA ASP A 76 -4.25 -5.42 5.98
C ASP A 76 -3.54 -6.58 5.27
N ALA A 77 -3.18 -6.39 4.00
CA ALA A 77 -2.58 -7.38 3.11
C ALA A 77 -3.38 -8.69 3.05
N THR A 78 -4.68 -8.62 3.32
CA THR A 78 -5.57 -9.76 3.34
C THR A 78 -6.34 -9.82 2.04
N MET A 79 -5.93 -10.76 1.21
CA MET A 79 -6.54 -10.99 -0.09
C MET A 79 -6.33 -12.45 -0.50
N SER A 80 -6.95 -12.85 -1.60
CA SER A 80 -6.61 -14.11 -2.24
C SER A 80 -5.15 -14.07 -2.73
N PRO A 81 -4.32 -15.11 -2.53
CA PRO A 81 -2.97 -15.14 -3.09
C PRO A 81 -2.92 -14.93 -4.62
N TYR A 82 -4.02 -15.27 -5.32
CA TYR A 82 -4.16 -15.07 -6.76
C TYR A 82 -4.14 -13.59 -7.16
N GLU A 83 -4.67 -12.70 -6.32
CA GLU A 83 -4.62 -11.24 -6.52
C GLU A 83 -3.17 -10.73 -6.61
N ILE A 84 -2.25 -11.38 -5.90
CA ILE A 84 -0.84 -10.99 -5.89
C ILE A 84 -0.07 -11.68 -7.02
N LEU A 85 -0.29 -12.98 -7.22
CA LEU A 85 0.62 -13.84 -7.97
C LEU A 85 0.21 -14.09 -9.43
N GLN A 86 -1.03 -13.78 -9.83
CA GLN A 86 -1.53 -14.14 -11.16
C GLN A 86 -2.07 -12.94 -11.96
N PRO A 87 -1.93 -12.96 -13.30
CA PRO A 87 -2.75 -12.15 -14.19
C PRO A 87 -4.24 -12.43 -13.97
N GLY A 88 -5.09 -11.42 -14.13
CA GLY A 88 -6.53 -11.52 -13.91
C GLY A 88 -6.94 -11.73 -12.44
N GLY A 89 -6.00 -11.59 -11.50
CA GLY A 89 -6.27 -11.73 -10.07
C GLY A 89 -7.14 -10.60 -9.50
N SER A 90 -7.13 -9.41 -10.10
CA SER A 90 -7.86 -8.25 -9.59
C SER A 90 -9.37 -8.48 -9.55
N VAL A 91 -9.99 -8.10 -8.43
CA VAL A 91 -11.43 -8.24 -8.21
C VAL A 91 -12.26 -7.16 -8.92
N GLU A 92 -11.63 -6.05 -9.33
CA GLU A 92 -12.32 -4.91 -9.95
C GLU A 92 -12.34 -5.00 -11.50
N TYR A 93 -11.35 -5.66 -12.10
CA TYR A 93 -11.21 -5.81 -13.56
C TYR A 93 -10.17 -6.89 -13.89
N ASN A 94 -10.12 -7.31 -15.15
CA ASN A 94 -9.09 -8.23 -15.62
C ASN A 94 -7.75 -7.49 -15.85
N ASN A 95 -6.79 -7.62 -14.93
CA ASN A 95 -5.44 -7.06 -15.04
C ASN A 95 -4.54 -7.95 -15.91
N GLU A 96 -3.69 -7.35 -16.76
CA GLU A 96 -2.77 -8.10 -17.62
C GLU A 96 -1.57 -8.65 -16.86
N GLU A 97 -1.13 -7.97 -15.80
CA GLU A 97 0.09 -8.29 -15.05
C GLU A 97 -0.21 -8.52 -13.56
N PRO A 98 0.47 -9.48 -12.89
CA PRO A 98 0.27 -9.76 -11.47
C PRO A 98 0.51 -8.55 -10.56
N GLY A 99 -0.19 -8.48 -9.42
CA GLY A 99 0.02 -7.42 -8.43
C GLY A 99 1.46 -7.38 -7.89
N ALA A 100 2.11 -8.53 -7.74
CA ALA A 100 3.51 -8.64 -7.32
C ALA A 100 4.48 -7.84 -8.21
N GLU A 101 4.21 -7.80 -9.52
CA GLU A 101 5.03 -7.07 -10.49
C GLU A 101 4.88 -5.56 -10.30
N TRP A 102 3.66 -5.09 -10.04
CA TRP A 102 3.40 -3.67 -9.72
C TRP A 102 4.01 -3.24 -8.38
N VAL A 103 3.92 -4.08 -7.35
CA VAL A 103 4.60 -3.85 -6.06
C VAL A 103 6.12 -3.78 -6.26
N SER A 104 6.68 -4.70 -7.06
CA SER A 104 8.12 -4.69 -7.40
C SER A 104 8.51 -3.39 -8.11
N ARG A 105 7.76 -2.94 -9.13
CA ARG A 105 8.02 -1.69 -9.84
C ARG A 105 8.00 -0.47 -8.93
N LEU A 106 7.01 -0.39 -8.04
CA LEU A 106 6.90 0.71 -7.09
C LEU A 106 8.06 0.74 -6.10
N THR A 107 8.43 -0.41 -5.54
CA THR A 107 9.53 -0.51 -4.57
C THR A 107 10.90 -0.28 -5.22
N HIS A 108 11.06 -0.59 -6.52
CA HIS A 108 12.22 -0.20 -7.31
C HIS A 108 12.27 1.30 -7.62
N ALA A 109 11.13 1.90 -7.99
CA ALA A 109 11.04 3.33 -8.28
C ALA A 109 11.26 4.20 -7.03
N PHE A 110 10.77 3.74 -5.88
CA PHE A 110 10.81 4.43 -4.59
C PHE A 110 11.56 3.56 -3.56
N PRO A 111 12.91 3.60 -3.51
CA PRO A 111 13.71 2.65 -2.73
C PRO A 111 13.53 2.76 -1.20
N ASN A 112 12.94 3.87 -0.75
CA ASN A 112 12.57 4.10 0.64
C ASN A 112 11.09 3.79 0.83
N PHE A 113 10.79 2.56 1.22
CA PHE A 113 9.43 2.08 1.30
C PHE A 113 9.16 1.24 2.54
N VAL A 114 7.90 1.25 2.98
CA VAL A 114 7.37 0.41 4.07
C VAL A 114 5.92 0.01 3.79
N TRP A 115 5.48 -1.09 4.39
CA TRP A 115 4.06 -1.47 4.47
C TRP A 115 3.60 -1.43 5.93
N ILE A 116 2.54 -0.68 6.22
CA ILE A 116 1.91 -0.62 7.53
C ILE A 116 0.65 -1.49 7.50
N ASN A 117 0.62 -2.52 8.34
CA ASN A 117 -0.52 -3.43 8.40
C ASN A 117 -1.29 -3.24 9.73
N PRO A 118 -2.59 -2.89 9.67
CA PRO A 118 -3.43 -2.72 10.85
C PRO A 118 -3.81 -4.01 11.57
N GLU A 119 -3.70 -5.17 10.93
CA GLU A 119 -3.99 -6.45 11.56
C GLU A 119 -2.98 -6.76 12.66
N PRO A 120 -3.43 -7.38 13.77
CA PRO A 120 -2.53 -7.82 14.83
C PRO A 120 -1.41 -8.72 14.28
N GLN A 121 -0.15 -8.42 14.61
CA GLN A 121 0.99 -9.15 14.05
C GLN A 121 0.94 -10.68 14.29
N GLY A 122 0.30 -11.11 15.38
CA GLY A 122 0.09 -12.52 15.69
C GLY A 122 -0.72 -13.27 14.62
N VAL A 123 -1.56 -12.58 13.84
CA VAL A 123 -2.37 -13.22 12.79
C VAL A 123 -1.65 -13.33 11.43
N TRP A 124 -0.54 -12.60 11.23
CA TRP A 124 0.12 -12.50 9.92
C TRP A 124 0.61 -13.85 9.39
N ASN A 125 1.16 -14.69 10.27
CA ASN A 125 1.67 -16.01 9.92
C ASN A 125 0.58 -17.00 9.52
N TYR A 126 -0.69 -16.70 9.82
CA TYR A 126 -1.82 -17.56 9.46
C TYR A 126 -2.45 -17.17 8.12
N ARG A 127 -2.09 -16.00 7.55
CA ARG A 127 -2.60 -15.52 6.27
C ARG A 127 -1.50 -15.62 5.21
N GLN A 128 -1.72 -16.46 4.21
CA GLN A 128 -0.74 -16.71 3.15
C GLN A 128 -0.40 -15.45 2.35
N SER A 129 -1.41 -14.64 2.00
CA SER A 129 -1.23 -13.37 1.28
C SER A 129 -0.37 -12.37 2.06
N VAL A 130 -0.56 -12.28 3.38
CA VAL A 130 0.27 -11.45 4.26
C VAL A 130 1.73 -11.90 4.23
N SER A 131 1.99 -13.20 4.25
CA SER A 131 3.34 -13.76 4.15
C SER A 131 4.01 -13.44 2.80
N ILE A 132 3.26 -13.54 1.70
CA ILE A 132 3.74 -13.19 0.35
C ILE A 132 4.07 -11.69 0.30
N MET A 133 3.18 -10.83 0.79
CA MET A 133 3.42 -9.38 0.82
C MET A 133 4.64 -9.03 1.68
N GLN A 134 4.82 -9.68 2.82
CA GLN A 134 6.00 -9.47 3.68
C GLN A 134 7.31 -9.82 2.94
N GLN A 135 7.30 -10.86 2.10
CA GLN A 135 8.44 -11.22 1.26
C GLN A 135 8.68 -10.19 0.14
N LEU A 136 7.63 -9.78 -0.57
CA LEU A 136 7.72 -8.74 -1.61
C LEU A 136 8.24 -7.41 -1.06
N MET A 137 7.85 -7.07 0.16
CA MET A 137 8.31 -5.88 0.87
C MET A 137 9.71 -6.05 1.50
N GLY A 138 10.38 -7.19 1.30
CA GLY A 138 11.72 -7.45 1.82
C GLY A 138 11.81 -7.35 3.34
N GLY A 139 10.74 -7.74 4.04
CA GLY A 139 10.65 -7.63 5.51
C GLY A 139 10.36 -6.22 6.04
N ARG A 140 10.11 -5.23 5.18
CA ARG A 140 9.81 -3.83 5.57
C ARG A 140 8.33 -3.61 5.86
N MET A 141 7.74 -4.55 6.61
CA MET A 141 6.33 -4.55 6.96
C MET A 141 6.17 -4.43 8.48
N TYR A 142 5.38 -3.46 8.92
CA TYR A 142 5.30 -3.03 10.31
C TYR A 142 3.84 -2.99 10.79
N PRO A 143 3.58 -3.35 12.06
CA PRO A 143 2.23 -3.28 12.61
C PRO A 143 1.83 -1.82 12.84
N MET A 144 0.52 -1.55 12.80
CA MET A 144 -0.05 -0.25 13.14
C MET A 144 -0.12 -0.04 14.66
N THR A 145 1.04 -0.07 15.31
CA THR A 145 1.25 0.28 16.71
C THR A 145 2.23 1.45 16.79
N LEU A 146 2.28 2.16 17.91
CA LEU A 146 3.24 3.25 18.09
C LEU A 146 4.68 2.80 17.79
N GLN A 147 5.08 1.64 18.33
CA GLN A 147 6.42 1.08 18.11
C GLN A 147 6.64 0.68 16.64
N GLY A 148 5.63 0.12 15.98
CA GLY A 148 5.73 -0.24 14.56
C GLY A 148 5.88 0.98 13.66
N LEU A 149 5.13 2.05 13.94
CA LEU A 149 5.20 3.32 13.23
C LEU A 149 6.54 4.02 13.46
N GLU A 150 7.04 4.05 14.70
CA GLU A 150 8.38 4.58 15.01
C GLU A 150 9.47 3.82 14.24
N ALA A 151 9.41 2.49 14.22
CA ALA A 151 10.36 1.66 13.48
C ALA A 151 10.29 1.91 11.96
N ALA A 152 9.08 2.03 11.41
CA ALA A 152 8.86 2.34 10.00
C ALA A 152 9.43 3.73 9.64
N MET A 153 9.13 4.76 10.44
CA MET A 153 9.65 6.11 10.21
C MET A 153 11.17 6.15 10.35
N ARG A 154 11.76 5.44 11.31
CA ARG A 154 13.21 5.33 11.44
C ARG A 154 13.87 4.70 10.22
N LEU A 155 13.21 3.75 9.56
CA LEU A 155 13.70 3.19 8.30
C LEU A 155 13.62 4.23 7.17
N LEU A 156 12.52 4.97 7.07
CA LEU A 156 12.30 5.98 6.04
C LEU A 156 13.18 7.23 6.20
N SER A 157 13.62 7.55 7.41
CA SER A 157 14.50 8.71 7.68
C SER A 157 15.98 8.44 7.39
N LYS A 158 16.35 7.20 7.04
CA LYS A 158 17.67 6.88 6.51
C LYS A 158 17.77 7.26 5.03
#